data_AF-A0A357CD54-F1
#
_entry.id   AF-A0A357CD54-F1
#
_cell.length_a   1.000
_cell.length_b   1.000
_cell.length_c   1.000
_cell.angle_alpha   90.00
_cell.angle_beta   90.00
_cell.angle_gamma   90.00
#
_symmetry.space_group_name_H-M   'P 1'
#
loop_
_entity.id
_entity.type
_entity.pdbx_description
1 polymer ?
#
loop_
_entity_poly.entity_id
_entity_poly.type
_entity_poly.pdbx_seq_one_letter_code
_entity_poly.pdbx_strand_id
1 'polypeptide(L)' 'AAGSVFVIVAGEGQWSEGFDTVEDLQQIPENYAGGIWTNRIDRIAPVFMK' A
#
# COMPACT_ATOMS: atom_id res chain seq x y z
N ALA A 1 20.65 -3.46 8.60
CA ALA A 1 20.90 -3.74 7.17
C ALA A 1 21.11 -2.40 6.47
N ALA A 2 22.04 -2.33 5.52
CA ALA A 2 22.21 -1.13 4.69
C ALA A 2 20.93 -0.89 3.86
N GLY A 3 20.32 0.30 3.97
CA GLY A 3 19.35 0.85 3.01
C GLY A 3 18.13 0.00 2.63
N SER A 4 17.53 -0.77 3.54
CA SER A 4 16.34 -1.59 3.22
C SER A 4 15.04 -0.77 3.34
N VAL A 5 14.11 -0.97 2.40
CA VAL A 5 12.75 -0.41 2.45
C VAL A 5 11.77 -1.53 2.76
N PHE A 6 10.88 -1.31 3.72
CA PHE A 6 9.78 -2.22 4.02
C PHE A 6 8.56 -1.81 3.22
N VAL A 7 7.97 -2.77 2.51
CA VAL A 7 6.76 -2.58 1.71
C VAL A 7 5.75 -3.67 2.08
N ILE A 8 4.52 -3.29 2.39
CA ILE A 8 3.40 -4.22 2.57
C ILE A 8 2.56 -4.35 1.30
N VAL A 9 1.97 -5.51 1.12
CA VAL A 9 1.07 -5.86 0.00
C VAL A 9 -0.28 -6.30 0.58
N ALA A 10 -1.33 -6.20 -0.23
CA ALA A 10 -2.67 -6.67 0.13
C ALA A 10 -2.88 -8.13 -0.27
N GLY A 11 -4.03 -8.68 0.13
CA GLY A 11 -4.50 -10.01 -0.25
C GLY A 11 -4.16 -11.12 0.75
N GLU A 12 -4.96 -12.17 0.73
CA GLU A 12 -4.81 -13.39 1.53
C GLU A 12 -4.68 -14.65 0.64
N GLY A 13 -4.57 -14.45 -0.68
CA GLY A 13 -4.53 -15.50 -1.69
C GLY A 13 -3.13 -16.05 -1.99
N GLN A 14 -3.04 -16.81 -3.08
CA GLN A 14 -1.76 -17.41 -3.54
C GLN A 14 -0.76 -16.38 -4.07
N TRP A 15 -1.21 -15.18 -4.40
CA TRP A 15 -0.42 -14.11 -4.99
C TRP A 15 -0.58 -12.82 -4.19
N SER A 16 0.45 -11.99 -4.21
CA SER A 16 0.38 -10.65 -3.63
C SER A 16 -0.54 -9.75 -4.47
N GLU A 17 -1.36 -8.96 -3.77
CA GLU A 17 -2.28 -8.00 -4.38
C GLU A 17 -1.91 -6.57 -3.98
N GLY A 18 -2.47 -5.59 -4.67
CA GLY A 18 -2.26 -4.17 -4.39
C GLY A 18 -3.37 -3.57 -3.53
N PHE A 19 -3.03 -2.53 -2.77
CA PHE A 19 -4.01 -1.60 -2.22
C PHE A 19 -4.48 -0.71 -3.38
N ASP A 20 -5.55 -1.13 -4.07
CA ASP A 20 -5.93 -0.59 -5.38
C ASP A 20 -7.14 0.37 -5.31
N THR A 21 -7.79 0.46 -4.16
CA THR A 21 -8.91 1.36 -3.87
C THR A 21 -8.63 2.24 -2.65
N VAL A 22 -9.43 3.30 -2.46
CA VAL A 22 -9.30 4.18 -1.29
C VAL A 22 -9.69 3.44 -0.02
N GLU A 23 -10.65 2.52 -0.12
CA GLU A 23 -11.15 1.68 0.96
C GLU A 23 -10.06 0.71 1.44
N ASP A 24 -9.23 0.17 0.53
CA ASP A 24 -8.13 -0.72 0.90
C ASP A 24 -7.13 -0.04 1.84
N LEU A 25 -6.98 1.29 1.75
CA LEU A 25 -6.09 2.05 2.63
C LEU A 25 -6.50 1.96 4.11
N GLN A 26 -7.77 1.65 4.41
CA GLN A 26 -8.25 1.45 5.78
C GLN A 26 -7.70 0.16 6.43
N GLN A 27 -7.20 -0.79 5.63
CA GLN A 27 -6.59 -2.02 6.12
C GLN A 27 -5.14 -1.80 6.58
N ILE A 28 -4.53 -0.65 6.22
CA ILE A 28 -3.16 -0.33 6.60
C ILE A 28 -3.13 0.03 8.09
N PRO A 29 -2.19 -0.54 8.89
CA PRO A 29 -2.06 -0.18 10.29
C PRO A 29 -1.84 1.32 10.50
N GLU A 30 -2.48 1.86 11.54
CA GLU A 30 -2.26 3.26 11.92
C GLU A 30 -0.77 3.54 12.15
N ASN A 31 -0.29 4.68 11.66
CA ASN A 31 1.11 5.12 11.73
C ASN A 31 2.13 4.23 11.00
N TYR A 32 1.70 3.38 10.09
CA TYR A 32 2.62 2.68 9.20
C TYR A 32 3.39 3.68 8.32
N ALA A 33 4.72 3.66 8.42
CA ALA A 33 5.62 4.61 7.74
C ALA A 33 6.44 3.99 6.61
N GLY A 34 6.19 2.72 6.28
CA GLY A 34 6.83 2.03 5.15
C GLY A 34 6.12 2.31 3.82
N GLY A 35 6.53 1.61 2.77
CA GLY A 35 5.86 1.66 1.47
C GLY A 35 4.64 0.74 1.40
N ILE A 36 3.73 1.02 0.49
CA ILE A 36 2.62 0.12 0.14
C ILE A 36 2.71 -0.22 -1.35
N TRP A 37 2.29 -1.44 -1.71
CA TRP A 37 2.17 -1.84 -3.12
C TRP A 37 0.78 -1.52 -3.67
N THR A 38 0.71 -0.93 -4.86
CA THR A 38 -0.54 -0.70 -5.61
C THR A 38 -0.32 -1.00 -7.09
N ASN A 39 -1.32 -1.59 -7.72
CA ASN A 39 -1.41 -1.72 -9.18
C ASN A 39 -2.15 -0.53 -9.79
N ARG A 40 -2.79 0.31 -8.97
CA ARG A 40 -3.68 1.40 -9.38
C ARG A 40 -3.33 2.73 -8.74
N ILE A 41 -2.10 3.19 -9.00
CA ILE A 41 -1.59 4.47 -8.51
C ILE A 41 -2.48 5.66 -8.91
N ASP A 42 -3.14 5.58 -10.07
CA ASP A 42 -4.08 6.57 -10.58
C ASP A 42 -5.27 6.81 -9.64
N ARG A 43 -5.67 5.80 -8.85
CA ARG A 43 -6.82 5.87 -7.95
C ARG A 43 -6.46 6.41 -6.57
N ILE A 44 -5.33 5.95 -6.02
CA ILE A 44 -5.00 6.22 -4.62
C ILE A 44 -4.05 7.42 -4.43
N ALA A 45 -3.21 7.75 -5.42
CA ALA A 45 -2.26 8.87 -5.31
C ALA A 45 -2.92 10.22 -4.97
N PRO A 46 -4.11 10.59 -5.52
CA PRO A 46 -4.76 11.86 -5.20
C PRO A 46 -5.09 12.07 -3.71
N VAL A 47 -5.21 10.98 -2.92
CA VAL A 47 -5.47 11.07 -1.47
C VAL A 47 -4.23 11.55 -0.70
N PHE A 48 -3.02 11.30 -1.23
CA PHE A 48 -1.75 11.64 -0.58
C PHE A 48 -1.12 12.93 -1.11
N MET A 49 -1.49 13.36 -2.31
CA MET A 49 -1.05 14.61 -2.90
C MET A 49 -2.00 15.74 -2.50
N LYS A 50 -1.68 16.43 -1.41
CA LYS A 50 -2.30 17.73 -1.06
C LYS A 50 -1.61 18.87 -1.80
#